data_AF-A0A6J1UWY6-F1
#
_entry.id   AF-A0A6J1UWY6-F1
#
_cell.length_a   1.000
_cell.length_b   1.000
_cell.length_c   1.000
_cell.angle_alpha   90.00
_cell.angle_beta   90.00
_cell.angle_gamma   90.00
#
_symmetry.space_group_name_H-M   'P 1'
#
loop_
_entity.id
_entity.type
_entity.pdbx_description
1 polymer ?
#
loop_
_entity_poly.entity_id
_entity_poly.type
_entity_poly.pdbx_seq_one_letter_code
_entity_poly.pdbx_strand_id
1 'polypeptide(L)'
;MHRWRRITLDFFLSLSRGRELPVSPCGASCLPHPPPFPGLKVDRGAVKMAGYLSHRQKVLRLYKRAMRHLESWCIYRDNYRYHACLLRARFDEHKDEKDMIKATKLLMAAEEEFWEKQHPQPYIFPDSPGGTSYERYECFKSPEWILEMWHPSEKAMYPDYFAKREQWKKLRLESWDKEVQQLQEETPPGGPTTEDLPPARKEGHLPPLWWHFVTKPRRYPL
;
A
#
# COMPACT_ATOMS: atom_id res chain seq x y z
N MET A 1 -40.23 -21.22 -16.95
CA MET A 1 -41.40 -20.33 -16.97
C MET A 1 -41.71 -19.91 -15.53
N HIS A 2 -41.94 -18.60 -15.36
CA HIS A 2 -42.20 -17.80 -14.14
C HIS A 2 -42.99 -18.49 -13.02
N ARG A 3 -42.66 -18.31 -11.74
CA ARG A 3 -42.96 -17.18 -10.83
C ARG A 3 -42.26 -17.59 -9.52
N TRP A 4 -41.47 -16.79 -8.83
CA TRP A 4 -41.90 -15.79 -7.85
C TRP A 4 -40.71 -14.88 -7.56
N ARG A 5 -40.74 -13.66 -8.12
CA ARG A 5 -40.00 -12.50 -7.63
C ARG A 5 -40.92 -11.73 -6.70
N ARG A 6 -40.49 -11.44 -5.49
CA ARG A 6 -40.85 -10.30 -4.61
C ARG A 6 -40.68 -10.74 -3.18
N ILE A 7 -39.56 -10.38 -2.60
CA ILE A 7 -39.38 -9.93 -1.22
C ILE A 7 -38.00 -9.26 -1.20
N THR A 8 -37.89 -8.17 -0.46
CA THR A 8 -36.73 -7.29 -0.25
C THR A 8 -36.36 -6.32 -1.39
N LEU A 9 -37.18 -5.28 -1.56
CA LEU A 9 -36.74 -4.00 -2.15
C LEU A 9 -37.51 -2.84 -1.48
N ASP A 10 -37.56 -2.83 -0.14
CA ASP A 10 -38.19 -1.75 0.65
C ASP A 10 -37.52 -1.61 2.03
N PHE A 11 -36.18 -1.61 2.08
CA PHE A 11 -35.44 -1.25 3.30
C PHE A 11 -34.39 -0.15 3.07
N PHE A 12 -34.29 0.40 1.85
CA PHE A 12 -33.21 1.32 1.48
C PHE A 12 -33.66 2.76 1.15
N LEU A 13 -34.94 3.12 1.41
CA LEU A 13 -35.50 4.44 1.04
C LEU A 13 -36.24 5.16 2.19
N SER A 14 -35.76 5.05 3.43
CA SER A 14 -36.36 5.80 4.56
C SER A 14 -35.35 6.45 5.52
N LEU A 15 -34.14 6.77 5.03
CA LEU A 15 -33.17 7.56 5.82
C LEU A 15 -32.65 8.79 5.07
N SER A 16 -33.50 9.38 4.24
CA SER A 16 -33.31 10.68 3.58
C SER A 16 -34.38 11.66 4.07
N ARG A 17 -34.34 11.97 5.37
CA ARG A 17 -34.96 13.18 5.92
C ARG A 17 -33.90 13.98 6.66
N GLY A 18 -33.63 15.16 6.12
CA GLY A 18 -32.63 16.10 6.58
C GLY A 18 -32.82 16.46 8.05
N ARG A 19 -31.69 16.58 8.74
CA ARG A 19 -31.60 17.22 10.04
C ARG A 19 -30.57 18.33 9.87
N GLU A 20 -31.06 19.54 9.64
CA GLU A 20 -30.26 20.75 9.63
C GLU A 20 -29.66 20.95 11.03
N LEU A 21 -28.35 21.10 11.11
CA LEU A 21 -27.65 21.46 12.34
C LEU A 21 -27.49 22.99 12.40
N PRO A 22 -27.65 23.62 13.58
CA PRO A 22 -27.60 25.06 13.70
C PRO A 22 -26.19 25.60 13.44
N VAL A 23 -26.14 26.67 12.64
CA VAL A 23 -24.94 27.42 12.28
C VAL A 23 -24.50 28.23 13.50
N SER A 24 -23.29 27.97 14.01
CA SER A 24 -22.68 28.77 15.07
C SER A 24 -21.77 29.85 14.46
N PRO A 25 -21.87 31.13 14.87
CA PRO A 25 -21.10 32.21 14.29
C PRO A 25 -19.81 32.39 15.09
N CYS A 26 -18.72 31.78 14.64
CA CYS A 26 -17.38 32.16 15.07
C CYS A 26 -16.48 32.24 13.86
N GLY A 27 -16.26 33.48 13.40
CA GLY A 27 -15.29 33.82 12.39
C GLY A 27 -13.88 33.56 12.93
N ALA A 28 -13.28 32.45 12.52
CA ALA A 28 -11.84 32.27 12.53
C ALA A 28 -11.44 31.98 11.08
N SER A 29 -10.58 32.82 10.53
CA SER A 29 -10.04 32.71 9.18
C SER A 29 -9.28 31.40 9.01
N CYS A 30 -9.95 30.40 8.45
CA CYS A 30 -9.34 29.17 7.98
C CYS A 30 -8.36 29.50 6.85
N LEU A 31 -7.06 29.33 7.10
CA LEU A 31 -6.09 29.26 6.01
C LEU A 31 -6.47 28.09 5.09
N PRO A 32 -6.29 28.21 3.76
CA PRO A 32 -6.69 27.17 2.83
C PRO A 32 -5.81 25.93 3.03
N HIS A 33 -6.37 24.92 3.70
CA HIS A 33 -5.78 23.59 3.73
C HIS A 33 -5.91 22.99 2.32
N PRO A 34 -4.83 22.44 1.73
CA PRO A 34 -4.95 21.73 0.47
C PRO A 34 -5.88 20.51 0.65
N PRO A 35 -6.70 20.18 -0.35
CA PRO A 35 -7.71 19.12 -0.24
C PRO A 35 -7.06 17.76 0.07
N PRO A 36 -7.75 16.87 0.81
CA PRO A 36 -7.28 15.51 1.02
C PRO A 36 -7.24 14.77 -0.32
N PHE A 37 -6.03 14.45 -0.79
CA PHE A 37 -5.85 13.69 -2.02
C PHE A 37 -6.27 12.23 -1.82
N PRO A 38 -6.92 11.61 -2.84
CA PRO A 38 -7.24 10.18 -2.80
C PRO A 38 -5.96 9.37 -2.69
N GLY A 39 -5.94 8.43 -1.75
CA GLY A 39 -4.75 7.69 -1.34
C GLY A 39 -4.05 6.97 -2.48
N LEU A 40 -2.94 7.52 -2.96
CA LEU A 40 -1.95 6.80 -3.75
C LEU A 40 -1.05 6.00 -2.80
N LYS A 41 -1.05 4.68 -2.98
CA LYS A 41 -0.11 3.77 -2.33
C LYS A 41 1.22 3.89 -3.09
N VAL A 42 2.27 4.39 -2.44
CA VAL A 42 3.63 4.36 -3.00
C VAL A 42 4.44 3.31 -2.27
N ASP A 43 4.88 2.31 -3.03
CA ASP A 43 5.81 1.29 -2.59
C ASP A 43 7.24 1.81 -2.62
N ARG A 44 8.06 1.39 -1.64
CA ARG A 44 9.45 1.85 -1.48
C ARG A 44 10.39 1.12 -2.43
N GLY A 45 11.13 1.91 -3.21
CA GLY A 45 12.32 1.50 -3.96
C GLY A 45 12.17 1.85 -5.43
N ALA A 46 13.15 2.56 -6.00
CA ALA A 46 13.22 2.88 -7.42
C ALA A 46 13.29 1.60 -8.27
N VAL A 47 12.15 0.99 -8.48
CA VAL A 47 11.89 -0.06 -9.46
C VAL A 47 10.93 0.61 -10.41
N LYS A 48 11.34 0.85 -11.67
CA LYS A 48 10.41 1.31 -12.70
C LYS A 48 9.17 0.42 -12.63
N MET A 49 8.03 0.97 -12.19
CA MET A 49 6.83 0.19 -12.03
C MET A 49 6.32 -0.17 -13.42
N ALA A 50 6.70 -1.37 -13.87
CA ALA A 50 6.33 -1.86 -15.18
C ALA A 50 4.82 -2.14 -15.21
N GLY A 51 4.13 -1.65 -16.23
CA GLY A 51 2.70 -1.92 -16.44
C GLY A 51 2.37 -3.41 -16.62
N TYR A 52 3.38 -4.29 -16.73
CA TYR A 52 3.24 -5.73 -16.83
C TYR A 52 4.37 -6.47 -16.12
N LEU A 53 4.10 -7.74 -15.76
CA LEU A 53 5.10 -8.63 -15.17
C LEU A 53 5.93 -9.31 -16.26
N SER A 54 7.25 -9.17 -16.15
CA SER A 54 8.20 -9.94 -16.97
C SER A 54 8.08 -11.45 -16.70
N HIS A 55 8.45 -12.28 -17.68
CA HIS A 55 8.43 -13.74 -17.52
C HIS A 55 9.24 -14.20 -16.30
N ARG A 56 10.44 -13.65 -16.11
CA ARG A 56 11.27 -13.92 -14.91
C ARG A 56 10.55 -13.60 -13.61
N GLN A 57 9.85 -12.47 -13.52
CA GLN A 57 9.09 -12.12 -12.32
C GLN A 57 7.92 -13.09 -12.08
N LYS A 58 7.25 -13.57 -13.14
CA LYS A 58 6.19 -14.58 -13.01
C LYS A 58 6.74 -15.90 -12.44
N VAL A 59 7.86 -16.40 -12.99
CA VAL A 59 8.55 -17.60 -12.47
C VAL A 59 8.94 -17.44 -11.00
N LEU A 60 9.55 -16.29 -10.63
CA LEU A 60 9.97 -16.04 -9.25
C LEU A 60 8.79 -15.95 -8.27
N ARG A 61 7.66 -15.36 -8.70
CA ARG A 61 6.43 -15.32 -7.91
C ARG A 61 5.83 -16.71 -7.74
N LEU A 62 5.78 -17.52 -8.80
CA LEU A 62 5.33 -18.91 -8.75
C LEU A 62 6.21 -19.73 -7.79
N TYR A 63 7.53 -19.63 -7.91
CA TYR A 63 8.46 -20.32 -7.01
C TYR A 63 8.25 -19.94 -5.54
N LYS A 64 8.11 -18.64 -5.25
CA LYS A 64 7.82 -18.17 -3.89
C LYS A 64 6.48 -18.71 -3.36
N ARG A 65 5.43 -18.72 -4.19
CA ARG A 65 4.12 -19.29 -3.83
C ARG A 65 4.23 -20.79 -3.57
N ALA A 66 4.83 -21.55 -4.48
CA ALA A 66 5.03 -22.99 -4.36
C ALA A 66 5.74 -23.35 -3.05
N MET A 67 6.83 -22.64 -2.70
CA MET A 67 7.52 -22.87 -1.43
C MET A 67 6.66 -22.58 -0.19
N ARG A 68 5.83 -21.53 -0.21
CA ARG A 68 4.95 -21.20 0.93
C ARG A 68 3.80 -22.19 1.11
N HIS A 69 3.25 -22.70 0.01
CA HIS A 69 2.25 -23.77 0.08
C HIS A 69 2.88 -25.10 0.49
N LEU A 70 4.11 -25.39 0.07
CA LEU A 70 4.87 -26.54 0.52
C LEU A 70 5.16 -26.47 2.03
N GLU A 71 5.50 -25.28 2.56
CA GLU A 71 5.59 -25.03 4.01
C GLU A 71 4.27 -25.25 4.75
N SER A 72 3.13 -25.03 4.07
CA SER A 72 1.80 -25.25 4.64
C SER A 72 1.43 -26.74 4.70
N TRP A 73 1.88 -27.54 3.72
CA TRP A 73 1.71 -29.00 3.73
C TRP A 73 2.69 -29.70 4.68
N CYS A 74 3.97 -29.31 4.63
CA CYS A 74 5.04 -29.90 5.42
C CYS A 74 5.24 -29.11 6.72
N ILE A 75 4.49 -29.46 7.77
CA ILE A 75 4.52 -28.78 9.07
C ILE A 75 5.93 -28.81 9.70
N TYR A 76 6.61 -29.96 9.62
CA TYR A 76 7.94 -30.13 10.20
C TYR A 76 9.05 -29.59 9.31
N ARG A 77 10.03 -28.92 9.94
CA ARG A 77 11.05 -28.14 9.23
C ARG A 77 12.04 -28.99 8.44
N ASP A 78 12.37 -30.18 8.94
CA ASP A 78 13.21 -31.18 8.29
C ASP A 78 12.59 -31.67 6.97
N ASN A 79 11.34 -32.13 7.01
CA ASN A 79 10.59 -32.59 5.85
C ASN A 79 10.40 -31.46 4.83
N TYR A 80 10.05 -30.26 5.31
CA TYR A 80 9.96 -29.07 4.47
C TYR A 80 11.27 -28.81 3.72
N ARG A 81 12.42 -28.85 4.41
CA ARG A 81 13.73 -28.57 3.81
C ARG A 81 14.07 -29.57 2.71
N TYR A 82 13.83 -30.86 2.95
CA TYR A 82 14.03 -31.90 1.95
C TYR A 82 13.21 -31.62 0.67
N HIS A 83 11.90 -31.42 0.81
CA HIS A 83 11.02 -31.17 -0.33
C HIS A 83 11.28 -29.81 -1.00
N ALA A 84 11.69 -28.78 -0.26
CA ALA A 84 12.07 -27.49 -0.81
C ALA A 84 13.33 -27.59 -1.70
N CYS A 85 14.31 -28.43 -1.31
CA CYS A 85 15.49 -28.71 -2.13
C CYS A 85 15.11 -29.46 -3.42
N LEU A 86 14.22 -30.45 -3.35
CA LEU A 86 13.70 -31.14 -4.53
C LEU A 86 12.95 -30.19 -5.46
N LEU A 87 12.09 -29.33 -4.91
CA LEU A 87 11.40 -28.31 -5.70
C LEU A 87 12.41 -27.37 -6.36
N ARG A 88 13.43 -26.92 -5.64
CA ARG A 88 14.48 -26.06 -6.20
C ARG A 88 15.21 -26.75 -7.36
N ALA A 89 15.56 -28.03 -7.22
CA ALA A 89 16.20 -28.81 -8.29
C ALA A 89 15.33 -28.85 -9.56
N ARG A 90 14.01 -29.11 -9.44
CA ARG A 90 13.06 -29.07 -10.57
C ARG A 90 13.04 -27.72 -11.29
N PHE A 91 13.13 -26.61 -10.54
CA PHE A 91 13.21 -25.27 -11.15
C PHE A 91 14.57 -25.01 -11.80
N ASP A 92 15.65 -25.54 -11.24
CA ASP A 92 17.01 -25.37 -11.76
C ASP A 92 17.25 -26.20 -13.03
N GLU A 93 16.59 -27.35 -13.21
CA GLU A 93 16.62 -28.16 -14.44
C GLU A 93 16.26 -27.37 -15.71
N HIS A 94 15.29 -26.45 -15.61
CA HIS A 94 14.81 -25.64 -16.73
C HIS A 94 15.27 -24.17 -16.68
N LYS A 95 16.31 -23.87 -15.89
CA LYS A 95 16.79 -22.50 -15.70
C LYS A 95 17.45 -21.91 -16.96
N ASP A 96 18.18 -22.73 -17.72
CA ASP A 96 18.98 -22.31 -18.87
C ASP A 96 18.26 -22.50 -20.23
N GLU A 97 16.93 -22.64 -20.20
CA GLU A 97 16.10 -22.76 -21.41
C GLU A 97 16.07 -21.44 -22.19
N LYS A 98 16.58 -21.47 -23.43
CA LYS A 98 16.67 -20.26 -24.29
C LYS A 98 15.40 -19.99 -25.09
N ASP A 99 14.57 -21.01 -25.32
CA ASP A 99 13.32 -20.87 -26.07
C ASP A 99 12.21 -20.32 -25.17
N MET A 100 11.79 -19.08 -25.44
CA MET A 100 10.76 -18.38 -24.68
C MET A 100 9.37 -19.00 -24.83
N ILE A 101 9.06 -19.65 -25.96
CA ILE A 101 7.75 -20.30 -26.17
C ILE A 101 7.68 -21.57 -25.32
N LYS A 102 8.77 -22.33 -25.27
CA LYS A 102 8.87 -23.49 -24.38
C LYS A 102 8.80 -23.06 -22.92
N ALA A 103 9.52 -22.01 -22.53
CA ALA A 103 9.50 -21.49 -21.16
C ALA A 103 8.10 -21.02 -20.71
N THR A 104 7.33 -20.38 -21.59
CA THR A 104 5.96 -19.96 -21.27
C THR A 104 5.01 -21.15 -21.14
N LYS A 105 5.14 -22.18 -21.99
CA LYS A 105 4.38 -23.44 -21.85
C LYS A 105 4.70 -24.17 -20.55
N LEU A 106 5.98 -24.25 -20.18
CA LEU A 106 6.40 -24.83 -18.89
C LEU A 106 5.82 -24.05 -17.71
N LEU A 107 5.80 -22.73 -17.79
CA LEU A 107 5.18 -21.89 -16.76
C LEU A 107 3.68 -22.16 -16.64
N MET A 108 2.95 -22.26 -17.76
CA MET A 108 1.52 -22.58 -17.75
C MET A 108 1.25 -23.94 -17.10
N ALA A 109 1.99 -24.99 -17.52
CA ALA A 109 1.86 -26.32 -16.93
C ALA A 109 2.21 -26.33 -15.43
N ALA A 110 3.21 -25.55 -15.01
CA ALA A 110 3.58 -25.42 -13.61
C ALA A 110 2.54 -24.64 -12.78
N GLU A 111 1.86 -23.65 -13.37
CA GLU A 111 0.73 -22.96 -12.73
C GLU A 111 -0.49 -23.87 -12.56
N GLU A 112 -0.76 -24.73 -13.54
CA GLU A 112 -1.81 -25.76 -13.45
C GLU A 112 -1.48 -26.78 -12.34
N GLU A 113 -0.26 -27.34 -12.33
CA GLU A 113 0.19 -28.26 -11.26
C GLU A 113 0.11 -27.60 -9.88
N PHE A 114 0.52 -26.33 -9.78
CA PHE A 114 0.43 -25.57 -8.53
C PHE A 114 -1.02 -25.39 -8.09
N TRP A 115 -1.94 -25.06 -9.01
CA TRP A 115 -3.34 -24.86 -8.71
C TRP A 115 -4.01 -26.13 -8.19
N GLU A 116 -3.70 -27.29 -8.77
CA GLU A 116 -4.22 -28.58 -8.33
C GLU A 116 -3.71 -28.98 -6.93
N LYS A 117 -2.44 -28.68 -6.63
CA LYS A 117 -1.76 -29.12 -5.41
C LYS A 117 -1.69 -28.05 -4.30
N GLN A 118 -2.33 -26.90 -4.49
CA GLN A 118 -2.29 -25.83 -3.48
C GLN A 118 -3.00 -26.26 -2.19
N HIS A 119 -2.40 -25.95 -1.04
CA HIS A 119 -3.04 -26.16 0.25
C HIS A 119 -4.33 -25.33 0.36
N PRO A 120 -5.48 -25.90 0.80
CA PRO A 120 -6.75 -25.16 0.90
C PRO A 120 -6.71 -23.94 1.81
N GLN A 121 -5.94 -24.02 2.90
CA GLN A 121 -5.77 -22.94 3.87
C GLN A 121 -4.27 -22.66 4.08
N PRO A 122 -3.61 -21.92 3.18
CA PRO A 122 -2.17 -21.68 3.29
C PRO A 122 -1.81 -20.91 4.56
N TYR A 123 -0.59 -21.10 5.04
CA TYR A 123 -0.05 -20.30 6.13
C TYR A 123 0.14 -18.84 5.69
N ILE A 124 -0.57 -17.93 6.35
CA ILE A 124 -0.48 -16.49 6.13
C ILE A 124 0.07 -15.85 7.40
N PHE A 125 1.10 -15.01 7.25
CA PHE A 125 1.68 -14.30 8.39
C PHE A 125 0.63 -13.37 9.02
N PRO A 126 0.63 -13.20 10.36
CA PRO A 126 -0.42 -12.48 11.06
C PRO A 126 -0.69 -11.07 10.51
N ASP A 127 0.37 -10.30 10.23
CA ASP A 127 0.26 -8.93 9.74
C ASP A 127 0.19 -8.78 8.22
N SER A 128 0.27 -9.90 7.47
CA SER A 128 0.12 -9.87 6.01
C SER A 128 -1.36 -9.83 5.64
N PRO A 129 -1.73 -9.35 4.43
CA PRO A 129 -3.12 -9.39 3.98
C PRO A 129 -3.71 -10.80 4.07
N GLY A 130 -4.89 -10.93 4.69
CA GLY A 130 -5.54 -12.23 4.97
C GLY A 130 -5.03 -12.93 6.24
N GLY A 131 -4.07 -12.35 6.95
CA GLY A 131 -3.60 -12.83 8.26
C GLY A 131 -4.54 -12.46 9.41
N THR A 132 -4.37 -13.11 10.55
CA THR A 132 -5.26 -12.97 11.72
C THR A 132 -5.11 -11.64 12.48
N SER A 133 -4.04 -10.88 12.26
CA SER A 133 -3.82 -9.54 12.84
C SER A 133 -3.67 -8.46 11.77
N TYR A 134 -4.10 -8.74 10.53
CA TYR A 134 -4.09 -7.76 9.46
C TYR A 134 -4.96 -6.55 9.83
N GLU A 135 -4.42 -5.34 9.67
CA GLU A 135 -5.08 -4.07 10.01
C GLU A 135 -5.58 -3.95 11.45
N ARG A 136 -5.19 -4.86 12.36
CA ARG A 136 -5.60 -4.85 13.78
C ARG A 136 -5.35 -3.51 14.48
N TYR A 137 -4.24 -2.86 14.14
CA TYR A 137 -3.82 -1.60 14.76
C TYR A 137 -4.19 -0.37 13.92
N GLU A 138 -4.92 -0.52 12.82
CA GLU A 138 -5.25 0.61 11.93
C GLU A 138 -6.14 1.64 12.63
N CYS A 139 -7.04 1.20 13.52
CA CYS A 139 -7.90 2.10 14.29
C CYS A 139 -7.14 3.05 15.24
N PHE A 140 -5.90 2.72 15.60
CA PHE A 140 -5.05 3.57 16.45
C PHE A 140 -4.11 4.47 15.64
N LYS A 141 -4.08 4.34 14.31
CA LYS A 141 -3.25 5.14 13.43
C LYS A 141 -3.95 6.45 13.10
N SER A 142 -3.94 7.38 14.06
CA SER A 142 -4.41 8.74 13.81
C SER A 142 -3.44 9.47 12.88
N PRO A 143 -3.92 10.11 11.80
CA PRO A 143 -3.06 10.92 10.97
C PRO A 143 -2.57 12.16 11.73
N GLU A 144 -1.33 12.56 11.44
CA GLU A 144 -0.61 13.59 12.17
C GLU A 144 -1.37 14.93 12.25
N TRP A 145 -2.12 15.30 11.20
CA TRP A 145 -2.83 16.58 11.12
C TRP A 145 -3.94 16.75 12.18
N ILE A 146 -4.45 15.67 12.78
CA ILE A 146 -5.45 15.74 13.86
C ILE A 146 -4.92 16.53 15.07
N LEU A 147 -3.62 16.46 15.33
CA LEU A 147 -2.97 17.18 16.44
C LEU A 147 -3.05 18.72 16.28
N GLU A 148 -3.36 19.22 15.08
CA GLU A 148 -3.61 20.65 14.88
C GLU A 148 -4.95 21.09 15.46
N MET A 149 -5.92 20.19 15.53
CA MET A 149 -7.27 20.46 16.02
C MET A 149 -7.37 20.48 17.56
N TRP A 150 -6.32 20.08 18.27
CA TRP A 150 -6.29 20.05 19.73
C TRP A 150 -6.46 21.45 20.34
N HIS A 151 -7.13 21.51 21.48
CA HIS A 151 -7.34 22.77 22.19
C HIS A 151 -5.99 23.31 22.73
N PRO A 152 -5.74 24.63 22.74
CA PRO A 152 -4.47 25.18 23.23
C PRO A 152 -4.06 24.71 24.63
N SER A 153 -5.00 24.45 25.54
CA SER A 153 -4.69 23.89 26.86
C SER A 153 -4.10 22.47 26.80
N GLU A 154 -4.55 21.65 25.86
CA GLU A 154 -4.05 20.29 25.66
C GLU A 154 -2.67 20.33 25.01
N LYS A 155 -2.45 21.28 24.09
CA LYS A 155 -1.14 21.49 23.46
C LYS A 155 -0.10 22.00 24.46
N ALA A 156 -0.52 22.85 25.40
CA ALA A 156 0.34 23.39 26.46
C ALA A 156 0.92 22.30 27.38
N MET A 157 0.31 21.11 27.42
CA MET A 157 0.86 19.94 28.12
C MET A 157 2.16 19.40 27.50
N TYR A 158 2.39 19.65 26.20
CA TYR A 158 3.54 19.12 25.46
C TYR A 158 4.30 20.23 24.70
N PRO A 159 4.86 21.22 25.41
CA PRO A 159 5.43 22.42 24.78
C PRO A 159 6.58 22.08 23.83
N ASP A 160 7.51 21.21 24.24
CA ASP A 160 8.69 20.85 23.44
C ASP A 160 8.34 20.09 22.16
N TYR A 161 7.31 19.24 22.20
CA TYR A 161 6.87 18.48 21.03
C TYR A 161 6.26 19.41 19.99
N PHE A 162 5.33 20.29 20.40
CA PHE A 162 4.70 21.24 19.49
C PHE A 162 5.70 22.28 18.97
N ALA A 163 6.68 22.72 19.78
CA ALA A 163 7.75 23.60 19.31
C ALA A 163 8.59 22.94 18.19
N LYS A 164 8.97 21.67 18.34
CA LYS A 164 9.68 20.92 17.29
C LYS A 164 8.80 20.71 16.05
N ARG A 165 7.52 20.40 16.24
CA ARG A 165 6.58 20.18 15.14
C ARG A 165 6.43 21.42 14.25
N GLU A 166 6.39 22.61 14.82
CA GLU A 166 6.32 23.85 14.04
C GLU A 166 7.55 24.03 13.13
N GLN A 167 8.73 23.55 13.55
CA GLN A 167 9.92 23.52 12.67
C GLN A 167 9.69 22.60 11.45
N TRP A 168 9.08 21.43 11.65
CA TRP A 168 8.75 20.50 10.55
C TRP A 168 7.69 21.09 9.61
N LYS A 169 6.69 21.78 10.15
CA LYS A 169 5.66 22.46 9.34
C LYS A 169 6.25 23.59 8.52
N LYS A 170 7.13 24.40 9.11
CA LYS A 170 7.87 25.44 8.41
C LYS A 170 8.69 24.85 7.26
N LEU A 171 9.44 23.77 7.53
CA LEU A 171 10.20 23.06 6.51
C LEU A 171 9.31 22.56 5.35
N ARG A 172 8.13 22.02 5.66
CA ARG A 172 7.17 21.56 4.65
C ARG A 172 6.64 22.69 3.77
N LEU A 173 6.37 23.86 4.35
CA LEU A 173 5.92 25.03 3.60
C LEU A 173 7.02 25.56 2.68
N GLU A 174 8.25 25.63 3.17
CA GLU A 174 9.42 26.07 2.39
C GLU A 174 9.80 25.11 1.27
N SER A 175 9.53 23.81 1.43
CA SER A 175 9.86 22.80 0.43
C SER A 175 8.80 22.68 -0.66
N TRP A 176 7.52 22.97 -0.36
CA TRP A 176 6.39 22.71 -1.27
C TRP A 176 6.55 23.32 -2.66
N ASP A 177 6.85 24.62 -2.75
CA ASP A 177 6.96 25.30 -4.05
C ASP A 177 8.12 24.74 -4.88
N LYS A 178 9.23 24.39 -4.22
CA LYS A 178 10.42 23.79 -4.86
C LYS A 178 10.12 22.38 -5.40
N GLU A 179 9.35 21.59 -4.65
CA GLU A 179 8.92 20.25 -5.03
C GLU A 179 7.98 20.31 -6.25
N VAL A 180 7.00 21.21 -6.22
CA VAL A 180 6.04 21.39 -7.32
C VAL A 180 6.74 21.86 -8.60
N GLN A 181 7.68 22.80 -8.49
CA GLN A 181 8.50 23.23 -9.62
C GLN A 181 9.29 22.07 -10.22
N GLN A 182 9.99 21.29 -9.38
CA GLN A 182 10.73 20.11 -9.85
C GLN A 182 9.82 19.11 -10.57
N LEU A 183 8.61 18.86 -10.04
CA LEU A 183 7.65 17.98 -10.68
C LEU A 183 7.16 18.53 -12.02
N GLN A 184 6.87 19.83 -12.13
CA GLN A 184 6.46 20.45 -13.38
C GLN A 184 7.56 20.42 -14.44
N GLU A 185 8.81 20.60 -14.04
CA GLU A 185 9.99 20.53 -14.93
C GLU A 185 10.25 19.10 -15.43
N GLU A 186 10.16 18.09 -14.55
CA GLU A 186 10.47 16.69 -14.89
C GLU A 186 9.28 15.94 -15.52
N THR A 187 8.05 16.44 -15.37
CA THR A 187 6.85 15.79 -15.94
C THR A 187 6.71 16.09 -17.43
N PRO A 188 6.61 15.07 -18.30
CA PRO A 188 6.40 15.29 -19.73
C PRO A 188 5.03 15.93 -20.01
N PRO A 189 4.86 16.63 -21.15
CA PRO A 189 3.65 17.42 -21.46
C PRO A 189 2.36 16.60 -21.53
N GLY A 190 2.45 15.28 -21.75
CA GLY A 190 1.32 14.35 -21.74
C GLY A 190 0.92 13.84 -20.34
N GLY A 191 1.53 14.36 -19.28
CA GLY A 191 1.39 13.86 -17.91
C GLY A 191 2.34 12.70 -17.60
N PRO A 192 2.43 12.28 -16.32
CA PRO A 192 3.36 11.24 -15.91
C PRO A 192 2.99 9.88 -16.52
N THR A 193 3.98 9.18 -17.10
CA THR A 193 3.79 7.83 -17.67
C THR A 193 3.81 6.73 -16.61
N THR A 194 4.42 7.00 -15.45
CA THR A 194 4.58 6.07 -14.33
C THR A 194 4.32 6.77 -13.00
N GLU A 195 3.99 6.02 -11.97
CA GLU A 195 3.75 6.53 -10.60
C GLU A 195 5.06 6.87 -9.84
N ASP A 196 6.22 6.57 -10.45
CA ASP A 196 7.53 6.76 -9.82
C ASP A 196 7.86 8.26 -9.66
N LEU A 197 8.08 8.68 -8.42
CA LEU A 197 8.49 10.06 -8.10
C LEU A 197 10.01 10.23 -8.26
N PRO A 198 10.47 11.37 -8.80
CA PRO A 198 11.90 11.63 -8.92
C PRO A 198 12.53 11.94 -7.55
N PRO A 199 13.81 11.61 -7.34
CA PRO A 199 14.54 12.02 -6.15
C PRO A 199 14.85 13.53 -6.17
N ALA A 200 15.20 14.10 -5.02
CA ALA A 200 15.70 15.48 -4.96
C ALA A 200 17.00 15.63 -5.76
N ARG A 201 17.09 16.65 -6.63
CA ARG A 201 18.25 16.89 -7.51
C ARG A 201 19.28 17.87 -6.94
N LYS A 202 18.81 18.87 -6.18
CA LYS A 202 19.63 19.97 -5.67
C LYS A 202 19.91 19.78 -4.19
N GLU A 203 21.08 20.22 -3.74
CA GLU A 203 21.44 20.21 -2.32
C GLU A 203 20.50 21.13 -1.53
N GLY A 204 20.01 20.65 -0.38
CA GLY A 204 19.01 21.36 0.43
C GLY A 204 17.56 21.27 -0.06
N HIS A 205 17.29 20.63 -1.21
CA HIS A 205 15.92 20.30 -1.61
C HIS A 205 15.48 18.97 -1.00
N LEU A 206 14.20 18.88 -0.64
CA LEU A 206 13.57 17.64 -0.20
C LEU A 206 12.94 16.91 -1.40
N PRO A 207 12.81 15.57 -1.35
CA PRO A 207 12.15 14.82 -2.40
C PRO A 207 10.68 15.26 -2.55
N PRO A 208 10.13 15.31 -3.76
CA PRO A 208 8.73 15.70 -3.97
C PRO A 208 7.75 14.76 -3.26
N LEU A 209 6.70 15.35 -2.67
CA LEU A 209 5.61 14.66 -1.98
C LEU A 209 6.07 13.80 -0.78
N TRP A 210 7.22 14.13 -0.18
CA TRP A 210 7.83 13.35 0.91
C TRP A 210 6.97 13.28 2.18
N TRP A 211 6.14 14.30 2.45
CA TRP A 211 5.49 14.50 3.74
C TRP A 211 4.71 13.26 4.22
N HIS A 212 3.82 12.72 3.39
CA HIS A 212 2.96 11.59 3.78
C HIS A 212 3.76 10.30 4.03
N PHE A 213 4.94 10.14 3.42
CA PHE A 213 5.80 8.99 3.64
C PHE A 213 6.59 9.07 4.94
N VAL A 214 7.01 10.28 5.30
CA VAL A 214 7.82 10.55 6.48
C VAL A 214 6.93 10.64 7.73
N THR A 215 5.80 11.34 7.64
CA THR A 215 4.87 11.55 8.77
C THR A 215 3.76 10.51 8.83
N LYS A 216 3.93 9.36 8.18
CA LYS A 216 2.96 8.27 8.29
C LYS A 216 2.87 7.78 9.74
N PRO A 217 1.68 7.39 10.22
CA PRO A 217 1.54 6.78 11.53
C PRO A 217 2.47 5.56 11.69
N ARG A 218 2.97 5.36 12.92
CA ARG A 218 3.78 4.18 13.24
C ARG A 218 2.97 2.91 13.01
N ARG A 219 3.65 1.82 12.62
CA ARG A 219 2.97 0.53 12.37
C ARG A 219 2.29 -0.01 13.64
N TYR A 220 2.96 0.14 14.78
CA TYR A 220 2.46 -0.21 16.11
C TYR A 220 2.52 1.07 16.96
N PRO A 221 1.42 1.82 17.06
CA PRO A 221 1.33 3.01 17.92
C PRO A 221 1.08 2.67 19.39
N LEU A 222 0.72 1.41 19.70
CA LEU A 222 0.59 0.84 21.04
C LEU A 222 1.89 0.14 21.46
#